data_AF-A0A7W1CFK2-F1
#
_entry.id   AF-A0A7W1CFK2-F1
#
_cell.length_a   1.000
_cell.length_b   1.000
_cell.length_c   1.000
_cell.angle_alpha   90.00
_cell.angle_beta   90.00
_cell.angle_gamma   90.00
#
_symmetry.space_group_name_H-M   'P 1'
#
loop_
_entity.id
_entity.type
_entity.pdbx_description
1 polymer ?
#
loop_
_entity_poly.entity_id
_entity_poly.type
_entity_poly.pdbx_seq_one_letter_code
_entity_poly.pdbx_strand_id
1 'polypeptide(L)'
;MISTLDSHLTLGNRRLPNGIEFGVSVQKTSIKSDMKNLFRLLRLTVLFSAFAFIVSAQTPRPTPPPANDDTGPVKTFEVRLPVTVNDKKKKKSLIAGLTRGDFTVFEDGVQQEVTFFTDEKTNPPVYV
;
A
#
# COMPACT_ATOMS: atom_id res chain seq x y z
N MET A 1 56.52 -12.15 47.14
CA MET A 1 57.92 -12.50 46.84
C MET A 1 58.27 -11.88 45.49
N ILE A 2 59.06 -10.79 45.53
CA ILE A 2 60.23 -10.38 44.70
C ILE A 2 60.31 -11.08 43.31
N SER A 3 60.42 -10.43 42.13
CA SER A 3 61.34 -9.37 41.66
C SER A 3 60.75 -8.65 40.43
N THR A 4 60.78 -7.33 40.35
CA THR A 4 61.79 -6.48 39.65
C THR A 4 62.36 -7.06 38.36
N LEU A 5 62.01 -6.41 37.24
CA LEU A 5 62.93 -6.19 36.12
C LEU A 5 62.57 -4.85 35.46
N ASP A 6 63.24 -3.80 35.95
CA ASP A 6 63.41 -2.54 35.24
C ASP A 6 64.11 -2.84 33.91
N SER A 7 63.46 -2.50 32.80
CA SER A 7 64.13 -2.32 31.51
C SER A 7 63.96 -0.89 31.07
N HIS A 8 64.83 -0.05 31.62
CA HIS A 8 65.11 1.30 31.19
C HIS A 8 65.68 1.27 29.76
N LEU A 9 64.83 1.42 28.74
CA LEU A 9 65.24 1.66 27.36
C LEU A 9 65.29 3.17 27.10
N THR A 10 66.45 3.75 27.39
CA THR A 10 66.87 5.07 26.92
C THR A 10 67.04 5.02 25.41
N LEU A 11 66.07 5.54 24.65
CA LEU A 11 66.29 5.83 23.23
C LEU A 11 66.57 7.33 23.06
N GLY A 12 67.80 7.62 22.67
CA GLY A 12 68.30 8.98 22.51
C GLY A 12 67.49 9.80 21.51
N ASN A 13 67.14 11.02 21.92
CA ASN A 13 66.60 12.04 21.04
C ASN A 13 67.66 12.46 20.02
N ARG A 14 67.57 11.96 18.78
CA ARG A 14 68.23 12.61 17.65
C ARG A 14 67.37 13.79 17.21
N ARG A 15 67.78 15.01 17.59
CA ARG A 15 67.22 16.25 17.05
C ARG A 15 67.70 16.43 15.61
N LEU A 16 66.75 16.53 14.68
CA LEU A 16 66.96 17.11 13.36
C LEU A 16 66.59 18.61 13.40
N PRO A 17 67.25 19.47 12.60
CA PRO A 17 67.22 20.94 12.76
C PRO A 17 65.87 21.63 12.51
N ASN A 18 64.81 20.89 12.18
CA ASN A 18 63.55 21.44 11.67
C ASN A 18 62.31 21.13 12.54
N GLY A 19 62.48 20.71 13.80
CA GLY A 19 61.39 20.71 14.79
C GLY A 19 60.22 19.76 14.57
N ILE A 20 60.35 18.75 13.70
CA ILE A 20 59.31 17.73 13.47
C ILE A 20 59.70 16.45 14.22
N GLU A 21 58.97 16.12 15.28
CA GLU A 21 59.13 14.86 16.02
C GLU A 21 58.32 13.74 15.34
N PHE A 22 59.00 12.67 14.91
CA PHE A 22 58.35 11.46 14.44
C PHE A 22 58.37 10.39 15.54
N GLY A 23 57.25 10.25 16.25
CA GLY A 23 57.01 9.14 17.15
C GLY A 23 56.45 7.94 16.40
N VAL A 24 57.16 6.82 16.38
CA VAL A 24 56.62 5.54 15.91
C VAL A 24 55.95 4.85 17.10
N SER A 25 54.62 4.72 17.06
CA SER A 25 53.84 4.01 18.07
C SER A 25 53.37 2.67 17.51
N VAL A 26 53.78 1.58 18.15
CA VAL A 26 53.31 0.23 17.85
C VAL A 26 52.16 -0.09 18.80
N GLN A 27 50.92 -0.02 18.32
CA GLN A 27 49.76 -0.47 19.08
C GLN A 27 49.59 -1.99 18.97
N LYS A 28 49.76 -2.69 20.10
CA LYS A 28 49.43 -4.11 20.24
C LYS A 28 47.94 -4.23 20.57
N THR A 29 47.10 -4.54 19.59
CA THR A 29 45.68 -4.82 19.82
C THR A 29 45.51 -6.17 20.51
N SER A 30 45.20 -6.14 21.80
CA SER A 30 44.86 -7.34 22.57
C SER A 30 43.41 -7.72 22.30
N ILE A 31 43.19 -8.75 21.50
CA ILE A 31 41.89 -9.40 21.30
C ILE A 31 41.56 -10.20 22.57
N LYS A 32 41.08 -9.51 23.60
CA LYS A 32 40.26 -10.14 24.65
C LYS A 32 38.85 -9.62 24.47
N SER A 33 38.24 -10.01 23.36
CA SER A 33 36.83 -9.77 23.11
C SER A 33 36.03 -10.49 24.19
N ASP A 34 35.47 -9.70 25.10
CA ASP A 34 34.65 -10.12 26.21
C ASP A 34 33.50 -11.02 25.77
N MET A 35 33.70 -12.33 25.92
CA MET A 35 32.71 -13.38 25.69
C MET A 35 31.40 -13.13 26.46
N LYS A 36 31.46 -12.30 27.51
CA LYS A 36 30.33 -11.87 28.35
C LYS A 36 29.36 -10.95 27.60
N ASN A 37 29.84 -10.13 26.66
CA ASN A 37 28.99 -9.24 25.87
C ASN A 37 28.26 -9.99 24.75
N LEU A 38 28.86 -11.08 24.25
CA LEU A 38 28.20 -12.00 23.31
C LEU A 38 27.05 -12.77 23.97
N PHE A 39 27.24 -13.26 25.20
CA PHE A 39 26.15 -13.89 25.96
C PHE A 39 25.04 -12.90 26.37
N ARG A 40 25.37 -11.62 26.59
CA ARG A 40 24.37 -10.57 26.85
C ARG A 40 23.52 -10.26 25.61
N LEU A 41 24.15 -10.15 24.45
CA LEU A 41 23.45 -9.95 23.16
C LEU A 41 22.54 -11.14 22.83
N LEU A 42 23.02 -12.38 23.01
CA LEU A 42 22.22 -13.58 22.76
C LEU A 42 20.96 -13.65 23.65
N ARG A 43 21.05 -13.26 24.93
CA ARG A 43 19.91 -13.24 25.86
C ARG A 43 18.86 -12.19 25.48
N LEU A 44 19.28 -11.02 25.01
CA LEU A 44 18.37 -9.95 24.56
C LEU A 44 17.59 -10.37 23.31
N THR A 45 18.22 -11.06 22.36
CA THR A 45 17.56 -11.53 21.14
C THR A 45 16.50 -12.60 21.40
N VAL A 46 16.75 -13.52 22.34
CA VAL A 46 15.76 -14.57 22.71
C VAL A 46 14.51 -13.96 23.36
N LEU A 47 14.69 -12.97 24.25
CA LEU A 47 13.57 -12.26 24.90
C LEU A 47 12.72 -11.45 23.91
N PHE A 48 13.32 -10.90 22.85
CA PHE A 48 12.59 -10.12 21.84
C PHE A 48 11.78 -11.01 20.87
N SER A 49 12.23 -12.23 20.58
CA SER A 49 11.53 -13.12 19.64
C SER A 49 10.23 -13.72 20.20
N ALA A 50 10.06 -13.77 21.53
CA ALA A 50 8.85 -14.30 22.16
C ALA A 50 7.61 -13.41 21.99
N PHE A 51 7.78 -12.14 21.60
CA PHE A 51 6.67 -11.19 21.43
C PHE A 51 6.11 -11.14 19.99
N ALA A 52 6.82 -11.70 19.00
CA ALA A 52 6.45 -11.60 17.59
C ALA A 52 5.29 -12.55 17.18
N PHE A 53 4.90 -13.49 18.03
CA PHE A 53 3.89 -14.51 17.68
C PHE A 53 2.46 -14.20 18.14
N ILE A 54 2.22 -13.14 18.93
CA ILE A 54 0.89 -12.89 19.53
C ILE A 54 -0.05 -12.08 18.60
N VAL A 55 0.46 -11.40 17.57
CA VAL A 55 -0.33 -10.46 16.76
C VAL A 55 -1.21 -11.15 15.68
N SER A 56 -1.02 -12.44 15.39
CA SER A 56 -1.65 -13.11 14.23
C SER A 56 -2.93 -13.93 14.54
N ALA A 57 -3.68 -13.62 15.60
CA ALA A 57 -4.83 -14.44 16.03
C ALA A 57 -6.21 -13.74 16.02
N GLN A 58 -6.33 -12.53 15.46
CA GLN A 58 -7.65 -11.91 15.30
C GLN A 58 -8.30 -12.40 14.01
N THR A 59 -9.10 -13.46 14.10
CA THR A 59 -10.11 -13.77 13.08
C THR A 59 -11.23 -12.75 13.20
N PRO A 60 -11.47 -11.88 12.19
CA PRO A 60 -12.57 -10.94 12.23
C PRO A 60 -13.89 -11.74 12.30
N ARG A 61 -14.67 -11.51 13.35
CA ARG A 61 -16.02 -12.07 13.45
C ARG A 61 -16.90 -11.33 12.43
N PRO A 62 -17.62 -12.03 11.55
CA PRO A 62 -18.58 -11.38 10.66
C PRO A 62 -19.61 -10.63 11.50
N THR A 63 -19.76 -9.33 11.26
CA THR A 63 -20.89 -8.56 11.79
C THR A 63 -22.18 -9.17 11.22
N PRO A 64 -23.19 -9.49 12.06
CA PRO A 64 -24.48 -9.93 11.55
C PRO A 64 -25.02 -8.91 10.54
N PRO A 65 -25.60 -9.36 9.41
CA PRO A 65 -26.32 -8.44 8.53
C PRO A 65 -27.38 -7.69 9.36
N PRO A 66 -27.62 -6.39 9.12
CA PRO A 66 -28.76 -5.71 9.72
C PRO A 66 -30.01 -6.53 9.41
N ALA A 67 -30.82 -6.79 10.44
CA ALA A 67 -32.14 -7.37 10.26
C ALA A 67 -32.98 -6.35 9.49
N ASN A 68 -33.04 -6.51 8.17
CA ASN A 68 -33.87 -5.68 7.30
C ASN A 68 -35.33 -6.11 7.51
N ASP A 69 -35.97 -5.55 8.55
CA ASP A 69 -37.43 -5.64 8.77
C ASP A 69 -38.24 -4.70 7.84
N ASP A 70 -37.64 -4.19 6.77
CA ASP A 70 -38.30 -3.37 5.75
C ASP A 70 -38.58 -4.16 4.46
N THR A 71 -39.24 -5.32 4.58
CA THR A 71 -39.79 -6.05 3.42
C THR A 71 -41.18 -5.53 3.06
N GLY A 72 -41.38 -4.21 3.12
CA GLY A 72 -42.55 -3.59 2.51
C GLY A 72 -42.47 -3.71 0.98
N PRO A 73 -43.60 -3.80 0.25
CA PRO A 73 -43.57 -3.83 -1.21
C PRO A 73 -42.89 -2.56 -1.74
N VAL A 74 -41.71 -2.71 -2.34
CA VAL A 74 -40.99 -1.63 -3.00
C VAL A 74 -41.84 -1.16 -4.19
N LYS A 75 -42.32 0.08 -4.12
CA LYS A 75 -43.12 0.67 -5.19
C LYS A 75 -42.19 1.17 -6.30
N THR A 76 -42.05 0.38 -7.35
CA THR A 76 -41.32 0.76 -8.56
C THR A 76 -42.27 1.37 -9.59
N PHE A 77 -41.87 2.48 -10.20
CA PHE A 77 -42.59 3.09 -11.32
C PHE A 77 -41.86 2.76 -12.63
N GLU A 78 -42.57 2.15 -13.58
CA GLU A 78 -42.05 1.97 -14.95
C GLU A 78 -42.26 3.26 -15.74
N VAL A 79 -41.17 3.84 -16.26
CA VAL A 79 -41.22 5.01 -17.15
C VAL A 79 -40.80 4.59 -18.55
N ARG A 80 -41.62 4.91 -19.54
CA ARG A 80 -41.34 4.64 -20.96
C ARG A 80 -40.86 5.90 -21.65
N LEU A 81 -39.64 5.87 -22.17
CA LEU A 81 -38.99 7.01 -22.83
C LEU A 81 -38.88 6.77 -24.34
N PRO A 82 -39.78 7.33 -25.17
CA PRO A 82 -39.60 7.32 -26.62
C PRO A 82 -38.51 8.32 -27.00
N VAL A 83 -37.48 7.84 -27.70
CA VAL A 83 -36.37 8.68 -28.16
C VAL A 83 -36.19 8.58 -29.68
N THR A 84 -35.78 9.68 -30.29
CA THR A 84 -35.42 9.73 -31.72
C THR A 84 -34.07 10.40 -31.86
N VAL A 85 -33.12 9.71 -32.48
CA VAL A 85 -31.74 10.18 -32.62
C VAL A 85 -31.49 10.60 -34.06
N ASN A 86 -31.05 11.85 -34.24
CA ASN A 86 -30.80 12.44 -35.56
C ASN A 86 -29.35 12.93 -35.68
N ASP A 87 -28.76 12.77 -36.87
CA ASP A 87 -27.46 13.35 -37.18
C ASP A 87 -27.58 14.87 -37.35
N LYS A 88 -26.85 15.61 -36.51
CA LYS A 88 -26.81 17.08 -36.55
C LYS A 88 -26.15 17.62 -37.82
N LYS A 89 -25.20 16.88 -38.41
CA LYS A 89 -24.40 17.34 -39.57
C LYS A 89 -25.07 17.01 -40.90
N LYS A 90 -25.77 15.89 -40.98
CA LYS A 90 -26.39 15.40 -42.22
C LYS A 90 -27.89 15.63 -42.21
N LYS A 91 -28.36 16.82 -42.62
CA LYS A 91 -29.78 17.14 -42.93
C LYS A 91 -30.83 16.43 -42.03
N LYS A 92 -30.60 16.32 -40.72
CA LYS A 92 -31.49 15.61 -39.77
C LYS A 92 -31.83 14.16 -40.18
N SER A 93 -30.87 13.41 -40.73
CA SER A 93 -31.07 11.99 -41.01
C SER A 93 -31.18 11.20 -39.70
N LEU A 94 -32.15 10.30 -39.64
CA LEU A 94 -32.30 9.32 -38.57
C LEU A 94 -31.04 8.46 -38.44
N ILE A 95 -30.57 8.28 -37.21
CA ILE A 95 -29.53 7.32 -36.87
C ILE A 95 -30.22 6.03 -36.46
N ALA A 96 -30.01 4.97 -37.24
CA ALA A 96 -30.59 3.64 -37.04
C ALA A 96 -29.55 2.67 -36.46
N GLY A 97 -30.03 1.53 -35.95
CA GLY A 97 -29.19 0.46 -35.43
C GLY A 97 -28.57 0.72 -34.06
N LEU A 98 -29.13 1.67 -33.30
CA LEU A 98 -28.72 1.93 -31.93
C LEU A 98 -29.18 0.79 -31.01
N THR A 99 -28.33 0.45 -30.06
CA THR A 99 -28.54 -0.62 -29.10
C THR A 99 -28.77 -0.05 -27.71
N ARG A 100 -29.26 -0.86 -26.77
CA ARG A 100 -29.40 -0.48 -25.36
C ARG A 100 -28.11 0.13 -24.79
N GLY A 101 -26.94 -0.39 -25.17
CA GLY A 101 -25.64 0.05 -24.66
C GLY A 101 -25.22 1.45 -25.10
N ASP A 102 -25.86 2.01 -26.14
CA ASP A 102 -25.59 3.36 -26.63
C ASP A 102 -26.29 4.45 -25.80
N PHE A 103 -27.06 4.06 -24.79
CA PHE A 103 -27.82 4.96 -23.92
C PHE A 103 -27.41 4.80 -22.46
N THR A 104 -27.35 5.94 -21.77
CA THR A 104 -27.25 5.97 -20.31
C THR A 104 -28.33 6.90 -19.78
N VAL A 105 -29.19 6.36 -18.92
CA VAL A 105 -30.31 7.10 -18.34
C VAL A 105 -29.92 7.53 -16.94
N PHE A 106 -30.20 8.78 -16.59
CA PHE A 106 -30.00 9.32 -15.26
C PHE A 106 -31.29 9.96 -14.75
N GLU A 107 -31.54 9.81 -13.46
CA GLU A 107 -32.61 10.48 -12.72
C GLU A 107 -31.98 11.10 -11.48
N ASP A 108 -32.11 12.42 -11.33
CA ASP A 108 -31.50 13.19 -10.23
C ASP A 108 -30.00 12.91 -10.01
N GLY A 109 -29.28 12.66 -11.11
CA GLY A 109 -27.84 12.36 -11.10
C GLY A 109 -27.50 10.90 -10.80
N VAL A 110 -28.48 10.04 -10.53
CA VAL A 110 -28.31 8.59 -10.32
C VAL A 110 -28.57 7.85 -11.63
N GLN A 111 -27.65 6.97 -12.02
CA GLN A 111 -27.81 6.14 -13.23
C GLN A 111 -28.92 5.10 -13.03
N GLN A 112 -29.84 5.02 -13.99
CA GLN A 112 -30.95 4.08 -14.01
C GLN A 112 -30.66 2.90 -14.94
N GLU A 113 -31.14 1.73 -14.56
CA GLU A 113 -31.07 0.54 -15.41
C GLU A 113 -32.13 0.58 -16.50
N VAL A 114 -31.73 0.31 -17.74
CA VAL A 114 -32.65 0.10 -18.87
C VAL A 114 -33.09 -1.37 -18.87
N THR A 115 -34.24 -1.68 -18.28
CA THR A 115 -34.75 -3.06 -18.16
C THR A 115 -35.39 -3.57 -19.46
N PHE A 116 -36.07 -2.69 -20.20
CA PHE A 116 -36.72 -3.00 -21.48
C PHE A 116 -36.24 -2.05 -22.58
N PHE A 117 -36.01 -2.57 -23.80
CA PHE A 117 -35.56 -1.78 -24.94
C PHE A 117 -36.19 -2.33 -26.23
N THR A 118 -36.68 -1.44 -27.08
CA THR A 118 -37.22 -1.74 -28.42
C THR A 118 -36.57 -0.82 -29.44
N ASP A 119 -36.26 -1.34 -30.61
CA ASP A 119 -35.61 -0.61 -31.71
C ASP A 119 -36.62 -0.13 -32.77
N GLU A 120 -36.15 0.59 -33.78
CA GLU A 120 -36.97 1.09 -34.89
C GLU A 120 -37.56 -0.02 -35.76
N LYS A 121 -37.00 -1.24 -35.72
CA LYS A 121 -37.52 -2.38 -36.49
C LYS A 121 -38.75 -2.98 -35.83
N THR A 122 -38.75 -3.00 -34.51
CA THR A 122 -39.85 -3.53 -33.68
C THR A 122 -40.89 -2.47 -33.34
N ASN A 123 -40.54 -1.18 -33.43
CA ASN A 123 -41.45 -0.06 -33.21
C ASN A 123 -41.17 1.08 -34.22
N PRO A 124 -41.75 1.03 -35.43
CA PRO A 124 -41.48 2.02 -36.46
C PRO A 124 -42.03 3.42 -36.08
N PRO A 125 -41.36 4.50 -36.50
CA PRO A 125 -41.80 5.86 -36.21
C PRO A 125 -43.15 6.19 -36.87
N VAL A 126 -44.06 6.79 -36.09
CA VAL A 126 -45.34 7.33 -36.59
C VAL A 126 -45.13 8.78 -37.03
N TYR A 127 -45.30 9.06 -38.31
CA TYR A 127 -45.29 10.43 -38.84
C TYR A 127 -46.72 10.99 -38.79
N VAL A 128 -46.92 12.11 -38.08
CA VAL A 128 -48.17 12.88 -38.03
C VAL A 128 -48.03 14.22 -38.74
#